data_AF-A0AAV1KQ27-F1
#
_entry.id   AF-A0AAV1KQ27-F1
#
_cell.length_a   1.000
_cell.length_b   1.000
_cell.length_c   1.000
_cell.angle_alpha   90.00
_cell.angle_beta   90.00
_cell.angle_gamma   90.00
#
_symmetry.space_group_name_H-M   'P 1'
#
loop_
_entity.id
_entity.type
_entity.pdbx_description
1 polymer ?
#
loop_
_entity_poly.entity_id
_entity_poly.type
_entity_poly.pdbx_seq_one_letter_code
_entity_poly.pdbx_strand_id
1 'polypeptide(L)' 'MARFILNQYRKYQSTDQQLCKAIDEMHFKAKCYCDYLHNCRRYKEINAEFKGKGERSVEDTARMVGFKLPHDPK' A
#
# COMPACT_ATOMS: atom_id res chain seq x y z
N MET A 1 0.14 -14.32 11.09
CA MET A 1 -0.29 -14.74 9.73
C MET A 1 0.87 -14.92 8.75
N ALA A 2 1.85 -14.00 8.66
CA ALA A 2 3.04 -14.17 7.82
C ALA A 2 3.80 -15.50 8.05
N ARG A 3 3.98 -15.90 9.31
CA ARG A 3 4.65 -17.16 9.68
C ARG A 3 3.90 -18.40 9.17
N PHE A 4 2.57 -18.34 9.10
CA PHE A 4 1.76 -19.43 8.54
C PHE A 4 1.98 -19.55 7.03
N ILE A 5 1.90 -18.44 6.29
CA ILE A 5 2.15 -18.42 4.84
C ILE A 5 3.55 -18.96 4.51
N LEU A 6 4.57 -18.53 5.26
CA LEU A 6 5.94 -19.02 5.07
C LEU A 6 6.09 -20.51 5.38
N ASN A 7 5.45 -21.00 6.43
CA ASN A 7 5.47 -22.44 6.75
C ASN A 7 4.77 -23.27 5.67
N GLN A 8 3.63 -22.81 5.15
CA GLN A 8 2.95 -23.49 4.04
C GLN A 8 3.82 -23.47 2.78
N TYR A 9 4.37 -22.32 2.40
CA TYR A 9 5.25 -22.22 1.24
C TYR A 9 6.42 -23.21 1.29
N ARG A 10 7.10 -23.30 2.44
CA ARG A 10 8.19 -24.27 2.66
C ARG A 10 7.73 -25.72 2.58
N LYS A 11 6.52 -26.03 3.07
CA LYS A 11 5.95 -27.39 3.00
C LYS A 11 5.76 -27.87 1.57
N TYR A 12 5.45 -26.95 0.65
CA TYR A 12 5.21 -27.26 -0.76
C TYR A 12 6.44 -27.03 -1.65
N GLN A 13 7.57 -26.61 -1.07
CA GLN A 13 8.82 -26.36 -1.78
C GLN A 13 9.44 -27.71 -2.21
N SER A 14 9.20 -28.09 -3.47
CA SER A 14 9.83 -29.20 -4.21
C SER A 14 9.80 -30.57 -3.51
N THR A 15 8.68 -31.30 -3.61
CA THR A 15 8.69 -32.76 -3.51
C THR A 15 8.67 -33.35 -4.92
N ASP A 16 9.68 -34.17 -5.24
CA ASP A 16 10.10 -34.68 -6.57
C ASP A 16 9.09 -35.54 -7.36
N GLN A 17 7.79 -35.44 -7.10
CA GLN A 17 6.78 -36.24 -7.81
C GLN A 17 5.79 -35.32 -8.55
N GLN A 18 5.98 -35.25 -9.88
CA GLN A 18 5.12 -34.59 -10.86
C GLN A 18 5.00 -33.07 -10.70
N LEU A 19 4.61 -32.39 -11.79
CA LEU A 19 4.21 -30.98 -11.81
C LEU A 19 3.13 -30.73 -10.73
N CYS A 20 3.58 -30.39 -9.53
CA CYS A 20 2.71 -30.32 -8.36
C CYS A 20 2.02 -28.96 -8.35
N LYS A 21 0.81 -28.86 -8.92
CA LYS A 21 -0.03 -27.65 -8.93
C LYS A 21 -0.06 -26.89 -7.58
N ALA A 22 0.11 -27.61 -6.46
CA ALA A 22 0.18 -27.02 -5.14
C ALA A 22 1.32 -25.99 -4.96
N ILE A 23 2.48 -26.17 -5.61
CA ILE A 23 3.58 -25.19 -5.52
C ILE A 23 3.23 -23.91 -6.26
N ASP A 24 2.62 -24.01 -7.45
CA ASP A 24 2.15 -22.85 -8.21
C ASP A 24 1.10 -22.05 -7.43
N GLU A 25 0.15 -22.74 -6.80
CA GLU A 25 -0.83 -22.12 -5.91
C GLU A 25 -0.17 -21.43 -4.72
N MET A 26 0.89 -22.01 -4.15
CA MET A 26 1.62 -21.39 -3.06
C MET A 26 2.47 -20.19 -3.50
N HIS A 27 3.06 -20.23 -4.69
CA HIS A 27 3.72 -19.08 -5.28
C HIS A 27 2.74 -17.93 -5.48
N PHE A 28 1.57 -18.21 -6.04
CA PHE A 28 0.51 -17.21 -6.20
C PHE A 28 0.10 -16.61 -4.84
N LYS A 29 -0.20 -17.46 -3.85
CA LYS A 29 -0.58 -17.01 -2.49
C LYS A 29 0.50 -16.19 -1.82
N ALA A 30 1.76 -16.61 -1.92
CA ALA A 30 2.90 -15.90 -1.35
C ALA A 30 3.09 -14.53 -2.01
N LYS A 31 2.98 -14.46 -3.35
CA LYS A 31 3.04 -13.21 -4.10
C LYS A 31 1.90 -12.26 -3.70
N CYS A 32 0.65 -12.73 -3.70
CA CYS A 32 -0.49 -11.92 -3.27
C CYS A 32 -0.32 -11.38 -1.85
N TYR A 33 0.22 -12.19 -0.92
CA TYR A 33 0.47 -11.72 0.44
C TYR A 33 1.59 -10.67 0.50
N CYS A 34 2.64 -10.82 -0.30
CA CYS A 34 3.70 -9.82 -0.44
C CYS A 34 3.14 -8.48 -0.94
N ASP A 35 2.35 -8.53 -2.03
CA ASP A 35 1.71 -7.37 -2.63
C ASP A 35 0.75 -6.69 -1.64
N TYR A 36 -0.02 -7.49 -0.90
CA TYR A 36 -0.89 -6.97 0.16
C TYR A 36 -0.10 -6.20 1.23
N LEU A 37 0.98 -6.78 1.75
CA LEU A 37 1.83 -6.11 2.75
C LEU A 37 2.46 -4.83 2.20
N HIS A 38 2.95 -4.86 0.97
CA HIS A 38 3.50 -3.69 0.29
C HIS A 38 2.46 -2.57 0.17
N ASN A 39 1.28 -2.91 -0.36
CA ASN A 39 0.20 -1.94 -0.56
C ASN A 39 -0.38 -1.42 0.75
N CYS A 40 -0.44 -2.24 1.81
CA CYS A 40 -0.85 -1.77 3.13
C CYS A 40 0.12 -0.72 3.71
N ARG A 41 1.43 -0.85 3.47
CA ARG A 41 2.42 0.14 3.90
C ARG A 41 2.26 1.44 3.11
N ARG A 42 2.19 1.36 1.79
CA ARG A 42 1.94 2.53 0.91
C ARG A 42 0.63 3.23 1.23
N TYR A 43 -0.42 2.46 1.50
CA TYR A 43 -1.70 3.02 1.92
C TYR A 43 -1.55 3.85 3.20
N LYS A 44 -0.78 3.38 4.19
CA LYS A 44 -0.53 4.16 5.41
C LYS A 44 0.21 5.47 5.13
N GLU A 45 1.17 5.47 4.21
CA GLU A 45 1.91 6.68 3.79
C GLU A 45 0.97 7.69 3.14
N ILE A 46 0.23 7.27 2.11
CA ILE A 46 -0.77 8.11 1.42
C ILE A 46 -1.81 8.62 2.42
N ASN A 47 -2.30 7.73 3.29
CA ASN A 47 -3.28 8.08 4.29
C ASN A 47 -2.72 9.09 5.29
N ALA A 48 -1.46 8.97 5.74
CA ALA A 48 -0.84 9.98 6.59
C ALA A 48 -0.68 11.33 5.88
N GLU A 49 -0.38 11.30 4.58
CA GLU A 49 -0.18 12.52 3.79
C GLU A 49 -1.50 13.25 3.49
N PHE A 50 -2.59 12.51 3.25
CA PHE A 50 -3.82 13.08 2.70
C PHE A 50 -5.06 12.93 3.60
N LYS A 51 -5.11 11.96 4.54
CA LYS A 51 -6.28 11.80 5.41
C LYS A 51 -6.30 12.86 6.50
N GLY A 52 -7.46 13.46 6.71
CA GLY A 52 -7.73 14.34 7.85
C GLY A 52 -7.29 15.80 7.67
N LYS A 53 -6.81 16.20 6.48
CA LYS A 53 -6.49 17.62 6.21
C LYS A 53 -7.71 18.51 5.92
N GLY A 54 -8.92 17.94 5.89
CA GLY A 54 -10.15 18.67 5.58
C GLY A 54 -10.12 19.31 4.20
N GLU A 55 -11.13 20.12 3.90
CA GLU A 55 -11.00 21.11 2.82
C GLU A 55 -10.00 22.18 3.27
N ARG A 56 -9.02 22.49 2.42
CA ARG A 56 -8.05 23.55 2.68
C ARG A 56 -8.79 24.89 2.76
N SER A 57 -8.32 25.80 3.61
CA SER A 57 -8.90 27.14 3.70
C SER A 57 -8.78 27.89 2.36
N VAL A 58 -9.62 28.91 2.18
CA VAL A 58 -9.54 29.82 1.02
C VAL A 58 -8.16 30.47 0.95
N GLU A 59 -7.59 30.82 2.11
CA GLU A 59 -6.26 31.40 2.26
C GLU A 59 -5.14 30.46 1.80
N ASP A 60 -5.15 29.22 2.29
CA ASP A 60 -4.15 28.20 1.91
C ASP A 60 -4.22 27.91 0.41
N THR A 61 -5.45 27.88 -0.13
CA THR A 61 -5.70 27.66 -1.55
C THR A 61 -5.18 28.81 -2.39
N ALA A 62 -5.49 30.07 -2.02
CA ALA A 62 -4.99 31.26 -2.70
C ALA A 62 -3.45 31.29 -2.72
N ARG A 63 -2.81 30.95 -1.60
CA ARG A 63 -1.34 30.91 -1.49
C ARG A 63 -0.69 29.86 -2.39
N MET A 64 -1.27 28.67 -2.54
CA MET A 64 -0.72 27.61 -3.40
C MET A 64 -0.71 27.98 -4.88
N VAL A 65 -1.66 28.81 -5.33
CA VAL A 65 -1.77 29.25 -6.73
C VAL A 65 -1.18 30.63 -6.96
N GLY A 66 -0.59 31.26 -5.93
CA GLY A 66 0.06 32.58 -6.03
C GLY A 66 -0.88 33.77 -5.99
N PHE A 67 -2.12 33.61 -5.51
CA PHE A 67 -3.06 34.71 -5.30
C PHE A 67 -2.94 35.30 -3.89
N LYS A 68 -3.15 36.61 -3.80
CA LYS A 68 -3.34 37.34 -2.54
C LYS A 68 -4.83 37.46 -2.25
N LEU A 69 -5.19 37.53 -0.96
CA LEU A 69 -6.57 37.81 -0.55
C LEU A 69 -6.87 39.31 -0.65
N PRO A 70 -8.15 39.71 -0.74
CA PRO A 70 -8.55 41.11 -0.78
C PRO A 70 -8.09 41.95 0.43
N HIS A 71 -7.77 41.29 1.55
CA HIS A 71 -7.32 41.92 2.79
C HIS A 71 -5.80 41.90 2.98
N ASP A 72 -5.03 41.24 2.09
CA ASP A 72 -3.57 41.24 2.18
C ASP A 72 -2.99 42.61 1.80
N PRO A 73 -1.89 43.06 2.45
CA PRO A 73 -1.21 44.29 2.07
C PRO A 73 -0.69 44.20 0.63
N LYS A 74 -0.87 45.31 -0.11
CA LYS A 74 -0.44 45.44 -1.52
C LYS A 74 1.06 45.23 -1.65
#